data_AF-A0A7J7JM45-F1
#
_entry.id   AF-A0A7J7JM45-F1
#
_cell.length_a   1.000
_cell.length_b   1.000
_cell.length_c   1.000
_cell.angle_alpha   90.00
_cell.angle_beta   90.00
_cell.angle_gamma   90.00
#
_symmetry.space_group_name_H-M   'P 1'
#
loop_
_entity.id
_entity.type
_entity.pdbx_description
1 polymer ?
#
loop_
_entity_poly.entity_id
_entity_poly.type
_entity_poly.pdbx_seq_one_letter_code
_entity_poly.pdbx_strand_id
1 'polypeptide(L)'
;MDKFFTFSFPEDLNRFNGLTNDKSVCVVAIIGKTAFGGSKSSVFTNVLDHHTGFDEGNKVGQVRGCYDATRKLVVLECFTGYDIDQLSRLLLQGNSSNFDSVLFTKAKIMLYAFHVAHIILLSTPGLAFDTSYIRLFRALDHARNKLHLEDELKKFDLPKSWCLAGRPVCPRLLFLFNPVNKHLLSDATSIRKKQDQLEDVIYRVLRKTRIITNNPKSALFALPANQQFVHIMSANEGLRSKENIFKLFDLCLAGEALEGLKADDSHLFKEMLMQHVDLVHGPGFDDSIGRNPVSNPCNVAKLDTWLAVASQLYTLIVKSAPAKGDKSRLHSVFTDLKSTIEIEQRFSDSRCLKVLQFADKAYRENLPEHYTEGVHHEQLAKAQHVMLASGRGPALQSYLARIKRDCTKYWENGHRLCESSSLSGSHCIHQLHRLPNEPITEDNEKLPCSEHSTSVSFTVACNCGRTLNNIGDPFTAKEANYLVYEDMSKGCCSKLQNIPFPVYVAAPVSPPFVLPRPLTLPRPLQHQMTRWKLRKRRKTQMRL
;
A
#
# COMPACT_ATOMS: atom_id res chain seq x y z
N MET A 1 -37.24 -6.48 24.68
CA MET A 1 -35.89 -5.89 24.76
C MET A 1 -34.98 -6.78 23.96
N ASP A 2 -34.37 -6.26 22.91
CA ASP A 2 -33.56 -7.06 21.99
C ASP A 2 -32.41 -7.72 22.75
N LYS A 3 -32.27 -9.03 22.59
CA LYS A 3 -31.25 -9.85 23.28
C LYS A 3 -29.92 -9.86 22.53
N PHE A 4 -29.85 -9.15 21.40
CA PHE A 4 -28.80 -9.24 20.40
C PHE A 4 -28.52 -7.87 19.82
N PHE A 5 -27.25 -7.45 19.83
CA PHE A 5 -26.83 -6.14 19.30
C PHE A 5 -25.60 -6.27 18.42
N THR A 6 -25.64 -5.69 17.23
CA THR A 6 -24.48 -5.57 16.34
C THR A 6 -23.97 -4.14 16.36
N PHE A 7 -22.64 -3.98 16.26
CA PHE A 7 -21.99 -2.68 16.31
C PHE A 7 -20.70 -2.66 15.51
N SER A 8 -20.28 -1.47 15.10
CA SER A 8 -19.00 -1.26 14.44
C SER A 8 -18.18 -0.19 15.17
N PHE A 9 -16.89 -0.45 15.35
CA PHE A 9 -16.00 0.55 15.95
C PHE A 9 -15.61 1.61 14.91
N PRO A 10 -15.73 2.92 15.22
CA PRO A 10 -16.19 3.55 16.47
C PRO A 10 -17.61 4.17 16.39
N GLU A 11 -18.33 4.01 15.28
CA GLU A 11 -19.51 4.83 14.95
C GLU A 11 -20.78 4.42 15.74
N ASP A 12 -20.90 3.18 16.22
CA ASP A 12 -22.17 2.65 16.78
C ASP A 12 -22.20 2.57 18.32
N LEU A 13 -21.22 3.12 19.03
CA LEU A 13 -21.10 2.95 20.50
C LEU A 13 -22.22 3.63 21.31
N ASN A 14 -22.79 4.71 20.78
CA ASN A 14 -23.88 5.44 21.44
C ASN A 14 -25.18 4.62 21.56
N ARG A 15 -25.32 3.53 20.82
CA ARG A 15 -26.49 2.64 20.84
C ARG A 15 -26.57 1.75 22.08
N PHE A 16 -25.48 1.63 22.84
CA PHE A 16 -25.43 0.85 24.08
C PHE A 16 -25.78 1.67 25.33
N ASN A 17 -25.93 2.99 25.21
CA ASN A 17 -26.34 3.85 26.32
C ASN A 17 -27.75 3.44 26.80
N GLY A 18 -27.81 2.77 27.96
CA GLY A 18 -29.05 2.29 28.59
C GLY A 18 -29.27 0.77 28.56
N LEU A 19 -28.36 -0.01 27.95
CA LEU A 19 -28.36 -1.49 28.01
C LEU A 19 -27.58 -2.06 29.21
N THR A 20 -27.29 -1.18 30.17
CA THR A 20 -26.51 -1.34 31.38
C THR A 20 -27.17 -2.33 32.36
N ASN A 21 -27.17 -3.61 32.01
CA ASN A 21 -27.29 -4.65 33.01
C ASN A 21 -25.88 -4.97 33.51
N ASP A 22 -25.71 -5.10 34.84
CA ASP A 22 -24.48 -5.37 35.60
C ASP A 22 -23.75 -6.70 35.27
N LYS A 23 -23.90 -7.21 34.05
CA LYS A 23 -23.38 -8.51 33.61
C LYS A 23 -21.96 -8.36 33.09
N SER A 24 -21.04 -9.06 33.74
CA SER A 24 -19.68 -9.29 33.28
C SER A 24 -19.66 -10.03 31.94
N VAL A 25 -18.85 -9.59 30.97
CA VAL A 25 -18.87 -10.14 29.61
C VAL A 25 -17.57 -10.85 29.22
N CYS A 26 -17.69 -11.97 28.50
CA CYS A 26 -16.58 -12.64 27.84
C CYS A 26 -16.43 -12.11 26.42
N VAL A 27 -15.19 -11.99 25.93
CA VAL A 27 -14.89 -11.39 24.62
C VAL A 27 -14.12 -12.39 23.77
N VAL A 28 -14.70 -12.76 22.64
CA VAL A 28 -14.12 -13.66 21.64
C VAL A 28 -13.86 -12.87 20.37
N ALA A 29 -12.61 -12.82 19.90
CA ALA A 29 -12.27 -12.17 18.63
C ALA A 29 -11.92 -13.20 17.56
N ILE A 30 -12.48 -13.07 16.36
CA ILE A 30 -12.10 -13.87 15.20
C ILE A 30 -11.19 -13.08 14.26
N ILE A 31 -10.03 -13.64 14.01
CA ILE A 31 -8.99 -13.12 13.13
C ILE A 31 -8.59 -14.22 12.14
N GLY A 32 -7.93 -13.86 11.05
CA GLY A 32 -7.34 -14.84 10.13
C GLY A 32 -7.71 -14.62 8.67
N LYS A 33 -7.62 -15.70 7.90
CA LYS A 33 -7.85 -15.75 6.45
C LYS A 33 -9.22 -16.35 6.17
N THR A 34 -9.86 -15.92 5.10
CA THR A 34 -11.10 -16.54 4.59
C THR A 34 -10.93 -17.01 3.16
N ALA A 35 -11.68 -18.05 2.78
CA ALA A 35 -11.82 -18.45 1.39
C ALA A 35 -12.75 -17.46 0.64
N PHE A 36 -12.68 -17.45 -0.69
CA PHE A 36 -13.58 -16.62 -1.51
C PHE A 36 -15.04 -17.02 -1.27
N GLY A 37 -15.90 -16.03 -1.00
CA GLY A 37 -17.30 -16.28 -0.64
C GLY A 37 -17.52 -16.87 0.77
N GLY A 38 -16.45 -17.08 1.54
CA GLY A 38 -16.51 -17.51 2.94
C GLY A 38 -16.52 -16.32 3.90
N SER A 39 -17.40 -16.35 4.89
CA SER A 39 -17.52 -15.32 5.94
C SER A 39 -17.04 -15.89 7.29
N LYS A 40 -16.23 -15.14 8.07
CA LYS A 40 -15.81 -15.62 9.42
C LYS A 40 -17.02 -15.69 10.36
N SER A 41 -17.98 -14.81 10.12
CA SER A 41 -19.26 -14.77 10.82
C SER A 41 -20.11 -16.04 10.69
N SER A 42 -19.93 -16.83 9.63
CA SER A 42 -20.71 -18.07 9.40
C SER A 42 -20.57 -19.05 10.56
N VAL A 43 -19.38 -19.11 11.15
CA VAL A 43 -19.02 -19.95 12.29
C VAL A 43 -19.87 -19.61 13.51
N PHE A 44 -20.09 -18.32 13.74
CA PHE A 44 -20.87 -17.85 14.89
C PHE A 44 -22.37 -17.90 14.65
N THR A 45 -22.84 -18.06 13.41
CA THR A 45 -24.28 -18.19 13.15
C THR A 45 -24.86 -19.40 13.88
N ASN A 46 -24.12 -20.52 13.95
CA ASN A 46 -24.54 -21.72 14.69
C ASN A 46 -24.33 -21.58 16.20
N VAL A 47 -23.34 -20.79 16.63
CA VAL A 47 -23.08 -20.56 18.05
C VAL A 47 -24.15 -19.64 18.63
N LEU A 48 -24.46 -18.55 17.94
CA LEU A 48 -25.34 -17.47 18.40
C LEU A 48 -26.82 -17.74 18.11
N ASP A 49 -27.14 -18.75 17.30
CA ASP A 49 -28.50 -19.08 16.82
C ASP A 49 -29.20 -17.92 16.08
N HIS A 50 -28.44 -16.87 15.72
CA HIS A 50 -28.88 -15.67 15.04
C HIS A 50 -27.90 -15.28 13.92
N HIS A 51 -28.42 -14.71 12.84
CA HIS A 51 -27.58 -14.13 11.79
C HIS A 51 -26.92 -12.85 12.29
N THR A 52 -25.60 -12.79 12.20
CA THR A 52 -24.81 -11.65 12.69
C THR A 52 -24.83 -10.44 11.75
N GLY A 53 -25.37 -10.56 10.53
CA GLY A 53 -25.53 -9.43 9.60
C GLY A 53 -24.21 -8.84 9.09
N PHE A 54 -23.10 -9.56 9.22
CA PHE A 54 -21.76 -9.04 8.92
C PHE A 54 -21.40 -9.00 7.42
N ASP A 55 -22.32 -9.33 6.51
CA ASP A 55 -22.00 -9.54 5.09
C ASP A 55 -22.03 -8.26 4.21
N GLU A 56 -22.55 -7.13 4.70
CA GLU A 56 -22.72 -5.91 3.89
C GLU A 56 -21.74 -4.78 4.23
N GLY A 57 -21.08 -4.21 3.21
CA GLY A 57 -20.35 -2.94 3.29
C GLY A 57 -18.99 -2.93 4.03
N ASN A 58 -18.40 -4.08 4.32
CA ASN A 58 -17.14 -4.18 5.09
C ASN A 58 -15.96 -3.48 4.41
N LYS A 59 -15.15 -2.76 5.19
CA LYS A 59 -13.87 -2.17 4.75
C LYS A 59 -12.70 -2.84 5.47
N VAL A 60 -11.54 -2.92 4.80
CA VAL A 60 -10.28 -3.32 5.45
C VAL A 60 -9.95 -2.33 6.57
N GLY A 61 -9.59 -2.84 7.75
CA GLY A 61 -9.32 -1.97 8.90
C GLY A 61 -10.48 -1.88 9.88
N GLN A 62 -11.67 -2.39 9.54
CA GLN A 62 -12.86 -2.31 10.38
C GLN A 62 -12.94 -3.51 11.34
N VAL A 63 -13.37 -3.23 12.57
CA VAL A 63 -13.76 -4.26 13.55
C VAL A 63 -15.24 -4.12 13.82
N ARG A 64 -15.99 -5.20 13.61
CA ARG A 64 -17.41 -5.28 13.99
C ARG A 64 -17.57 -6.18 15.20
N GLY A 65 -18.56 -5.88 16.01
CA GLY A 65 -18.90 -6.62 17.21
C GLY A 65 -20.35 -7.06 17.20
N CYS A 66 -20.61 -8.15 17.90
CA CYS A 66 -21.93 -8.67 18.19
C CYS A 66 -21.99 -9.00 19.68
N TYR A 67 -23.02 -8.54 20.37
CA TYR A 67 -23.27 -8.85 21.78
C TYR A 67 -24.50 -9.74 21.92
N ASP A 68 -24.32 -10.90 22.54
CA ASP A 68 -25.39 -11.81 22.96
C ASP A 68 -25.59 -11.70 24.47
N ALA A 69 -26.72 -11.10 24.86
CA ALA A 69 -27.08 -10.88 26.27
C ALA A 69 -27.42 -12.17 27.02
N THR A 70 -27.77 -13.24 26.30
CA THR A 70 -28.14 -14.54 26.88
C THR A 70 -26.89 -15.24 27.41
N ARG A 71 -25.83 -15.25 26.60
CA ARG A 71 -24.55 -15.89 26.91
C ARG A 71 -23.51 -14.96 27.53
N LYS A 72 -23.84 -13.67 27.70
CA LYS A 72 -22.91 -12.61 28.16
C LYS A 72 -21.64 -12.57 27.31
N LEU A 73 -21.80 -12.79 26.00
CA LEU A 73 -20.72 -13.00 25.05
C LEU A 73 -20.65 -11.84 24.05
N VAL A 74 -19.46 -11.27 23.90
CA VAL A 74 -19.14 -10.34 22.82
C VAL A 74 -18.26 -11.05 21.80
N VAL A 75 -18.74 -11.12 20.56
CA VAL A 75 -18.00 -11.65 19.41
C VAL A 75 -17.50 -10.49 18.56
N LEU A 76 -16.19 -10.43 18.31
CA LEU A 76 -15.55 -9.43 17.48
C LEU A 76 -15.07 -10.04 16.16
N GLU A 77 -15.58 -9.56 15.04
CA GLU A 77 -15.07 -9.90 13.72
C GLU A 77 -14.11 -8.81 13.22
N CYS A 78 -12.86 -9.22 13.02
CA CYS A 78 -11.80 -8.35 12.53
C CYS A 78 -11.63 -8.51 11.02
N PHE A 79 -11.98 -7.47 10.25
CA PHE A 79 -11.81 -7.46 8.80
C PHE A 79 -10.41 -6.99 8.43
N THR A 80 -9.64 -7.88 7.83
CA THR A 80 -8.23 -7.66 7.49
C THR A 80 -8.01 -7.84 5.99
N GLY A 81 -6.84 -7.46 5.48
CA GLY A 81 -6.47 -7.73 4.08
C GLY A 81 -6.27 -9.21 3.73
N TYR A 82 -6.42 -10.12 4.69
CA TYR A 82 -6.40 -11.57 4.47
C TYR A 82 -7.76 -12.16 4.11
N ASP A 83 -8.80 -11.34 4.13
CA ASP A 83 -10.11 -11.72 3.66
C ASP A 83 -10.15 -11.56 2.15
N ILE A 84 -10.30 -12.66 1.41
CA ILE A 84 -10.19 -12.66 -0.06
C ILE A 84 -11.24 -11.71 -0.68
N ASP A 85 -12.42 -11.61 -0.10
CA ASP A 85 -13.48 -10.70 -0.55
C ASP A 85 -13.11 -9.22 -0.38
N GLN A 86 -12.28 -8.88 0.62
CA GLN A 86 -11.76 -7.53 0.80
C GLN A 86 -10.58 -7.27 -0.13
N LEU A 87 -9.69 -8.25 -0.25
CA LEU A 87 -8.53 -8.17 -1.13
C LEU A 87 -8.95 -8.02 -2.59
N SER A 88 -9.97 -8.75 -3.04
CA SER A 88 -10.52 -8.65 -4.40
C SER A 88 -11.12 -7.26 -4.67
N ARG A 89 -11.85 -6.68 -3.70
CA ARG A 89 -12.36 -5.30 -3.81
C ARG A 89 -11.24 -4.27 -3.94
N LEU A 90 -10.16 -4.41 -3.15
CA LEU A 90 -8.99 -3.52 -3.24
C LEU A 90 -8.26 -3.66 -4.58
N LEU A 91 -8.13 -4.89 -5.09
CA LEU A 91 -7.53 -5.17 -6.39
C LEU A 91 -8.34 -4.55 -7.54
N LEU A 92 -9.67 -4.69 -7.50
CA LEU A 92 -10.56 -4.11 -8.52
C LEU A 92 -10.53 -2.57 -8.54
N GLN A 93 -10.19 -1.93 -7.42
CA GLN A 93 -10.02 -0.48 -7.34
C GLN A 93 -8.68 0.03 -7.92
N GLY A 94 -7.80 -0.85 -8.41
CA GLY A 94 -6.54 -0.46 -9.06
C GLY A 94 -5.45 0.08 -8.10
N ASN A 95 -5.65 -0.03 -6.79
CA ASN A 95 -4.73 0.49 -5.78
C ASN A 95 -3.61 -0.51 -5.41
N SER A 96 -2.84 -0.96 -6.41
CA SER A 96 -1.74 -1.92 -6.21
C SER A 96 -0.56 -1.36 -5.38
N SER A 97 -0.44 -0.04 -5.26
CA SER A 97 0.59 0.60 -4.43
C SER A 97 0.33 0.54 -2.92
N ASN A 98 -0.85 0.03 -2.49
CA ASN A 98 -1.27 0.08 -1.08
C ASN A 98 -1.10 -1.24 -0.31
N PHE A 99 -0.52 -2.31 -0.88
CA PHE A 99 -0.44 -3.61 -0.18
C PHE A 99 0.32 -3.56 1.16
N ASP A 100 1.40 -2.80 1.23
CA ASP A 100 2.14 -2.62 2.48
C ASP A 100 1.28 -1.96 3.57
N SER A 101 0.48 -0.95 3.18
CA SER A 101 -0.47 -0.31 4.08
C SER A 101 -1.54 -1.28 4.61
N VAL A 102 -1.92 -2.27 3.78
CA VAL A 102 -2.90 -3.31 4.14
C VAL A 102 -2.31 -4.30 5.14
N LEU A 103 -1.07 -4.74 4.95
CA LEU A 103 -0.35 -5.61 5.88
C LEU A 103 -0.13 -4.93 7.23
N PHE A 104 0.26 -3.66 7.21
CA PHE A 104 0.44 -2.87 8.42
C PHE A 104 -0.89 -2.66 9.16
N THR A 105 -1.97 -2.32 8.45
CA THR A 105 -3.32 -2.18 9.03
C THR A 105 -3.79 -3.48 9.67
N LYS A 106 -3.55 -4.62 9.02
CA LYS A 106 -3.81 -5.95 9.59
C LYS A 106 -3.07 -6.16 10.92
N ALA A 107 -1.77 -5.84 10.98
CA ALA A 107 -1.01 -6.01 12.21
C ALA A 107 -1.54 -5.14 13.35
N LYS A 108 -1.98 -3.91 13.07
CA LYS A 108 -2.63 -3.04 14.07
C LYS A 108 -3.93 -3.63 14.60
N ILE A 109 -4.80 -4.14 13.73
CA ILE A 109 -6.06 -4.79 14.16
C ILE A 109 -5.77 -6.03 15.01
N MET A 110 -4.80 -6.84 14.60
CA MET A 110 -4.44 -8.04 15.32
C MET A 110 -3.83 -7.71 16.68
N LEU A 111 -2.98 -6.68 16.77
CA LEU A 111 -2.48 -6.14 18.03
C LEU A 111 -3.63 -5.68 18.93
N TYR A 112 -4.60 -4.96 18.38
CA TYR A 112 -5.80 -4.52 19.09
C TYR A 112 -6.58 -5.72 19.65
N ALA A 113 -6.83 -6.76 18.85
CA ALA A 113 -7.52 -7.97 19.29
C ALA A 113 -6.83 -8.64 20.50
N PHE A 114 -5.50 -8.70 20.52
CA PHE A 114 -4.72 -9.23 21.66
C PHE A 114 -4.81 -8.39 22.95
N HIS A 115 -5.27 -7.14 22.88
CA HIS A 115 -5.44 -6.27 24.05
C HIS A 115 -6.86 -6.27 24.61
N VAL A 116 -7.87 -6.59 23.79
CA VAL A 116 -9.29 -6.48 24.19
C VAL A 116 -9.99 -7.82 24.39
N ALA A 117 -9.47 -8.91 23.80
CA ALA A 117 -10.12 -10.22 23.80
C ALA A 117 -9.63 -11.12 24.94
N HIS A 118 -10.51 -12.04 25.37
CA HIS A 118 -10.17 -13.16 26.26
C HIS A 118 -9.79 -14.41 25.45
N ILE A 119 -10.50 -14.64 24.35
CA ILE A 119 -10.29 -15.79 23.46
C ILE A 119 -10.14 -15.24 22.04
N ILE A 120 -9.19 -15.78 21.29
CA ILE A 120 -8.93 -15.40 19.90
C ILE A 120 -9.04 -16.64 19.03
N LEU A 121 -9.93 -16.60 18.05
CA LEU A 121 -10.10 -17.65 17.04
C LEU A 121 -9.33 -17.26 15.79
N LEU A 122 -8.35 -18.07 15.41
CA LEU A 122 -7.60 -17.92 14.17
C LEU A 122 -8.19 -18.80 13.07
N SER A 123 -8.97 -18.20 12.19
CA SER A 123 -9.55 -18.86 11.02
C SER A 123 -8.52 -19.00 9.90
N THR A 124 -8.35 -20.21 9.38
CA THR A 124 -7.47 -20.52 8.25
C THR A 124 -8.21 -21.38 7.23
N PRO A 125 -8.27 -20.99 5.95
CA PRO A 125 -8.80 -21.85 4.91
C PRO A 125 -7.80 -22.98 4.65
N GLY A 126 -8.27 -24.22 4.70
CA GLY A 126 -7.43 -25.42 4.54
C GLY A 126 -7.14 -26.16 5.85
N LEU A 127 -6.22 -27.12 5.80
CA LEU A 127 -5.86 -28.03 6.92
C LEU A 127 -4.40 -27.89 7.36
N ALA A 128 -3.71 -26.83 6.95
CA ALA A 128 -2.30 -26.64 7.23
C ALA A 128 -2.10 -25.37 8.05
N PHE A 129 -1.25 -25.46 9.08
CA PHE A 129 -0.85 -24.29 9.86
C PHE A 129 0.04 -23.37 9.03
N ASP A 130 -0.36 -22.10 8.93
CA ASP A 130 0.37 -21.10 8.16
C ASP A 130 1.55 -20.53 8.97
N THR A 131 2.76 -20.88 8.55
CA THR A 131 4.01 -20.44 9.17
C THR A 131 4.28 -18.94 9.06
N SER A 132 3.58 -18.21 8.18
CA SER A 132 3.73 -16.75 8.06
C SER A 132 3.29 -16.03 9.34
N TYR A 133 2.35 -16.60 10.11
CA TYR A 133 1.94 -16.06 11.40
C TYR A 133 3.07 -16.07 12.43
N ILE A 134 4.06 -16.95 12.33
CA ILE A 134 5.19 -17.01 13.28
C ILE A 134 5.95 -15.69 13.30
N ARG A 135 6.25 -15.14 12.12
CA ARG A 135 6.94 -13.84 12.00
C ARG A 135 6.07 -12.71 12.52
N LEU A 136 4.78 -12.74 12.20
CA LEU A 136 3.83 -11.74 12.65
C LEU A 136 3.66 -11.75 14.18
N PHE A 137 3.48 -12.92 14.81
CA PHE A 137 3.37 -13.05 16.26
C PHE A 137 4.60 -12.49 16.98
N ARG A 138 5.81 -12.76 16.47
CA ARG A 138 7.04 -12.17 17.04
C ARG A 138 7.06 -10.65 16.93
N ALA A 139 6.66 -10.11 15.78
CA ALA A 139 6.59 -8.66 15.58
C ALA A 139 5.54 -8.01 16.50
N LEU A 140 4.39 -8.66 16.68
CA LEU A 140 3.31 -8.21 17.57
C LEU A 140 3.70 -8.29 19.05
N ASP A 141 4.38 -9.36 19.47
CA ASP A 141 4.86 -9.51 20.85
C ASP A 141 5.89 -8.43 21.21
N HIS A 142 6.82 -8.15 20.28
CA HIS A 142 7.77 -7.05 20.43
C HIS A 142 7.08 -5.68 20.49
N ALA A 143 6.10 -5.43 19.62
CA ALA A 143 5.33 -4.20 19.63
C ALA A 143 4.53 -4.03 20.93
N ARG A 144 3.88 -5.10 21.40
CA ARG A 144 3.14 -5.12 22.68
C ARG A 144 4.04 -4.76 23.85
N ASN A 145 5.21 -5.37 23.97
CA ASN A 145 6.10 -5.13 25.11
C ASN A 145 6.62 -3.68 25.16
N LYS A 146 6.66 -2.98 24.01
CA LYS A 146 7.00 -1.55 23.95
C LYS A 146 5.78 -0.63 24.14
N LEU A 147 4.57 -1.15 24.00
CA LEU A 147 3.32 -0.42 24.08
C LEU A 147 2.87 -0.33 25.55
N HIS A 148 3.29 0.71 26.25
CA HIS A 148 2.82 0.96 27.62
C HIS A 148 1.47 1.68 27.59
N LEU A 149 0.39 0.94 27.82
CA LEU A 149 -0.98 1.46 27.84
C LEU A 149 -1.48 1.83 29.24
N GLU A 150 -0.64 1.70 30.26
CA GLU A 150 -1.02 1.86 31.66
C GLU A 150 -1.65 3.24 31.93
N ASP A 151 -1.07 4.32 31.40
CA ASP A 151 -1.55 5.68 31.63
C ASP A 151 -2.90 5.98 30.94
N GLU A 152 -3.14 5.33 29.80
CA GLU A 152 -4.41 5.45 29.08
C GLU A 152 -5.52 4.62 29.75
N LEU A 153 -5.17 3.48 30.33
CA LEU A 153 -6.10 2.60 31.03
C LEU A 153 -6.44 3.08 32.44
N LYS A 154 -5.54 3.79 33.12
CA LYS A 154 -5.78 4.42 34.44
C LYS A 154 -6.94 5.45 34.43
N LYS A 155 -7.34 5.93 33.25
CA LYS A 155 -8.50 6.81 33.08
C LYS A 155 -9.83 6.10 33.37
N PHE A 156 -9.82 4.77 33.39
CA PHE A 156 -10.98 3.94 33.70
C PHE A 156 -10.82 3.25 35.06
N ASP A 157 -11.93 2.95 35.71
CA ASP A 157 -11.96 2.18 36.96
C ASP A 157 -11.74 0.69 36.67
N LEU A 158 -10.46 0.31 36.51
CA LEU A 158 -10.03 -1.05 36.16
C LEU A 158 -9.12 -1.66 37.23
N PRO A 159 -9.08 -3.01 37.35
CA PRO A 159 -8.15 -3.68 38.23
C PRO A 159 -6.68 -3.32 37.93
N LYS A 160 -5.85 -3.16 38.97
CA LYS A 160 -4.42 -2.85 38.82
C LYS A 160 -3.68 -3.84 37.92
N SER A 161 -4.07 -5.12 37.96
CA SER A 161 -3.50 -6.18 37.12
C SER A 161 -3.76 -5.94 35.62
N TRP A 162 -4.93 -5.41 35.26
CA TRP A 162 -5.27 -5.05 33.88
C TRP A 162 -4.44 -3.85 33.42
N CYS A 163 -4.39 -2.79 34.22
CA CYS A 163 -3.65 -1.57 33.86
C CYS A 163 -2.17 -1.86 33.63
N LEU A 164 -1.54 -2.66 34.49
CA LEU A 164 -0.13 -3.06 34.35
C LEU A 164 0.11 -3.95 33.13
N ALA A 165 -0.80 -4.88 32.83
CA ALA A 165 -0.64 -5.81 31.71
C ALA A 165 -1.06 -5.23 30.35
N GLY A 166 -1.81 -4.12 30.35
CA GLY A 166 -2.41 -3.52 29.16
C GLY A 166 -3.62 -4.27 28.59
N ARG A 167 -4.08 -5.35 29.24
CA ARG A 167 -5.11 -6.27 28.73
C ARG A 167 -5.87 -6.98 29.87
N PRO A 168 -7.12 -7.46 29.65
CA PRO A 168 -7.91 -8.10 30.71
C PRO A 168 -7.30 -9.43 31.17
N VAL A 169 -6.79 -10.22 30.23
CA VAL A 169 -6.14 -11.51 30.45
C VAL A 169 -5.15 -11.78 29.32
N CYS A 170 -4.19 -12.70 29.51
CA CYS A 170 -3.48 -13.29 28.37
C CYS A 170 -4.46 -14.13 27.55
N PRO A 171 -4.75 -13.75 26.30
CA PRO A 171 -5.80 -14.41 25.54
C PRO A 171 -5.40 -15.83 25.14
N ARG A 172 -6.37 -16.73 25.11
CA ARG A 172 -6.20 -18.08 24.54
C ARG A 172 -6.35 -18.04 23.04
N LEU A 173 -5.41 -18.63 22.32
CA LEU A 173 -5.48 -18.75 20.86
C LEU A 173 -6.04 -20.13 20.47
N LEU A 174 -7.20 -20.13 19.83
CA LEU A 174 -7.85 -21.30 19.28
C LEU A 174 -7.73 -21.27 17.75
N PHE A 175 -7.50 -22.40 17.11
CA PHE A 175 -7.36 -22.51 15.66
C PHE A 175 -8.62 -23.10 15.04
N LEU A 176 -9.13 -22.42 14.03
CA LEU A 176 -10.27 -22.88 13.26
C LEU A 176 -9.83 -23.14 11.81
N PHE A 177 -9.84 -24.40 11.42
CA PHE A 177 -9.54 -24.81 10.05
C PHE A 177 -10.84 -25.01 9.28
N ASN A 178 -11.00 -24.24 8.20
CA ASN A 178 -12.14 -24.34 7.31
C ASN A 178 -11.69 -24.90 5.95
N PRO A 179 -11.67 -26.23 5.78
CA PRO A 179 -11.25 -26.85 4.53
C PRO A 179 -12.26 -26.55 3.42
N VAL A 180 -11.75 -26.27 2.21
CA VAL A 180 -12.61 -26.02 1.04
C VAL A 180 -13.35 -27.29 0.62
N ASN A 181 -12.68 -28.46 0.69
CA ASN A 181 -13.26 -29.75 0.33
C ASN A 181 -13.86 -30.45 1.55
N LYS A 182 -14.88 -29.83 2.17
CA LYS A 182 -15.53 -30.38 3.37
C LYS A 182 -16.11 -31.78 3.14
N HIS A 183 -16.55 -32.09 1.92
CA HIS A 183 -17.11 -33.39 1.53
C HIS A 183 -16.13 -34.57 1.62
N LEU A 184 -14.82 -34.31 1.59
CA LEU A 184 -13.79 -35.36 1.75
C LEU A 184 -13.53 -35.71 3.23
N LEU A 185 -14.22 -35.05 4.16
CA LEU A 185 -14.11 -35.22 5.60
C LEU A 185 -15.48 -35.68 6.15
N SER A 186 -15.86 -36.92 5.84
CA SER A 186 -17.10 -37.54 6.33
C SER A 186 -16.94 -38.21 7.70
N ASP A 187 -15.74 -38.72 8.01
CA ASP A 187 -15.53 -39.58 9.16
C ASP A 187 -15.11 -38.76 10.40
N ALA A 188 -16.04 -38.59 11.36
CA ALA A 188 -15.81 -37.85 12.61
C ALA A 188 -14.59 -38.35 13.41
N THR A 189 -14.34 -39.66 13.41
CA THR A 189 -13.16 -40.25 14.10
C THR A 189 -11.84 -39.86 13.42
N SER A 190 -11.83 -39.77 12.10
CA SER A 190 -10.67 -39.32 11.32
C SER A 190 -10.43 -37.82 11.48
N ILE A 191 -11.50 -37.03 11.66
CA ILE A 191 -11.40 -35.59 11.95
C ILE A 191 -10.75 -35.36 13.30
N ARG A 192 -11.19 -36.08 14.35
CA ARG A 192 -10.62 -35.93 15.70
C ARG A 192 -9.13 -36.31 15.75
N LYS A 193 -8.75 -37.43 15.11
CA LYS A 193 -7.33 -37.81 14.97
C LYS A 193 -6.50 -36.73 14.28
N LYS A 194 -7.06 -36.05 13.26
CA LYS A 194 -6.39 -34.94 12.58
C LYS A 194 -6.31 -33.69 13.45
N GLN A 195 -7.31 -33.39 14.27
CA GLN A 195 -7.26 -32.30 15.24
C GLN A 195 -6.12 -32.52 16.23
N ASP A 196 -6.04 -33.71 16.84
CA ASP A 196 -4.97 -34.06 17.78
C ASP A 196 -3.57 -33.94 17.12
N GLN A 197 -3.43 -34.42 15.88
CA GLN A 197 -2.19 -34.27 15.11
C GLN A 197 -1.83 -32.80 14.83
N LEU A 198 -2.82 -31.95 14.52
CA LEU A 198 -2.60 -30.53 14.29
C LEU A 198 -2.26 -29.80 15.57
N GLU A 199 -2.88 -30.13 16.70
CA GLU A 199 -2.54 -29.59 18.02
C GLU A 199 -1.06 -29.85 18.35
N ASP A 200 -0.61 -31.09 18.19
CA ASP A 200 0.78 -31.48 18.40
C ASP A 200 1.76 -30.71 17.51
N VAL A 201 1.43 -30.60 16.21
CA VAL A 201 2.27 -29.88 15.24
C VAL A 201 2.33 -28.39 15.58
N ILE A 202 1.19 -27.75 15.85
CA ILE A 202 1.11 -26.33 16.19
C ILE A 202 1.87 -26.05 17.49
N TYR A 203 1.64 -26.85 18.53
CA TYR A 203 2.33 -26.72 19.80
C TYR A 203 3.86 -26.84 19.61
N ARG A 204 4.32 -27.86 18.89
CA ARG A 204 5.76 -28.09 18.63
C ARG A 204 6.39 -26.95 17.83
N VAL A 205 5.70 -26.43 16.82
CA VAL A 205 6.17 -25.30 16.01
C VAL A 205 6.26 -24.03 16.85
N LEU A 206 5.21 -23.69 17.61
CA LEU A 206 5.18 -22.47 18.42
C LEU A 206 6.17 -22.51 19.60
N ARG A 207 6.38 -23.71 20.18
CA ARG A 207 7.39 -23.94 21.23
C ARG A 207 8.82 -23.84 20.67
N LYS A 208 9.12 -24.51 19.56
CA LYS A 208 10.44 -24.46 18.89
C LYS A 208 10.79 -23.05 18.44
N THR A 209 9.79 -22.27 18.02
CA THR A 209 9.97 -20.88 17.61
C THR A 209 9.97 -19.88 18.77
N ARG A 210 9.83 -20.34 20.02
CA ARG A 210 9.82 -19.53 21.26
C ARG A 210 8.74 -18.45 21.29
N ILE A 211 7.62 -18.65 20.59
CA ILE A 211 6.46 -17.75 20.65
C ILE A 211 5.71 -17.97 21.96
N ILE A 212 5.57 -19.24 22.36
CA ILE A 212 4.96 -19.60 23.64
C ILE A 212 6.06 -19.78 24.67
N THR A 213 5.96 -19.03 25.77
CA THR A 213 6.88 -19.12 26.90
C THR A 213 6.17 -19.76 28.10
N ASN A 214 6.92 -20.11 29.15
CA ASN A 214 6.34 -20.68 30.36
C ASN A 214 5.54 -19.66 31.19
N ASN A 215 5.71 -18.36 30.93
CA ASN A 215 5.02 -17.30 31.65
C ASN A 215 3.96 -16.64 30.74
N PRO A 216 2.66 -16.89 30.97
CA PRO A 216 1.60 -16.33 30.14
C PRO A 216 1.50 -14.80 30.27
N LYS A 217 2.00 -14.17 31.35
CA LYS A 217 1.93 -12.71 31.53
C LYS A 217 2.73 -11.95 30.47
N SER A 218 3.94 -12.44 30.19
CA SER A 218 4.83 -11.85 29.18
C SER A 218 4.50 -12.29 27.76
N ALA A 219 3.85 -13.45 27.57
CA ALA A 219 3.53 -13.96 26.25
C ALA A 219 2.38 -13.21 25.54
N LEU A 220 2.43 -13.13 24.21
CA LEU A 220 1.35 -12.56 23.40
C LEU A 220 0.01 -13.28 23.60
N PHE A 221 0.03 -14.62 23.66
CA PHE A 221 -1.13 -15.48 23.90
C PHE A 221 -0.71 -16.77 24.60
N ALA A 222 -1.69 -17.49 25.15
CA ALA A 222 -1.53 -18.81 25.74
C ALA A 222 -2.22 -19.89 24.89
N LEU A 223 -1.74 -21.13 25.00
CA LEU A 223 -2.44 -22.31 24.49
C LEU A 223 -2.97 -23.13 25.68
N PRO A 224 -4.21 -23.64 25.61
CA PRO A 224 -4.74 -24.55 26.61
C PRO A 224 -3.89 -25.83 26.70
N ALA A 225 -3.63 -26.32 27.92
CA ALA A 225 -2.84 -27.53 28.13
C ALA A 225 -3.67 -28.83 28.12
N ASN A 226 -4.87 -28.79 28.72
CA ASN A 226 -5.74 -29.96 28.94
C ASN A 226 -7.07 -29.87 28.17
N GLN A 227 -7.20 -28.90 27.26
CA GLN A 227 -8.43 -28.62 26.52
C GLN A 227 -8.10 -28.54 25.04
N GLN A 228 -9.05 -28.96 24.22
CA GLN A 228 -8.92 -28.88 22.76
C GLN A 228 -8.82 -27.42 22.35
N PHE A 229 -7.88 -27.11 21.45
CA PHE A 229 -7.68 -25.76 20.94
C PHE A 229 -7.65 -25.71 19.41
N VAL A 230 -7.82 -26.83 18.72
CA VAL A 230 -7.97 -26.91 17.26
C VAL A 230 -9.33 -27.49 16.89
N HIS A 231 -10.09 -26.76 16.07
CA HIS A 231 -11.31 -27.25 15.45
C HIS A 231 -11.18 -27.31 13.93
N ILE A 232 -11.75 -28.35 13.31
CA ILE A 232 -11.83 -28.51 11.85
C ILE A 232 -13.31 -28.48 11.50
N MET A 233 -13.72 -27.52 10.69
CA MET A 233 -15.11 -27.38 10.30
C MET A 233 -15.55 -28.55 9.43
N SER A 234 -16.65 -29.20 9.83
CA SER A 234 -17.31 -30.25 9.05
C SER A 234 -18.23 -29.66 7.97
N ALA A 235 -18.57 -30.47 6.96
CA ALA A 235 -19.50 -30.10 5.87
C ALA A 235 -20.90 -29.68 6.37
N ASN A 236 -21.25 -30.04 7.61
CA ASN A 236 -22.52 -29.75 8.23
C ASN A 236 -22.53 -28.44 9.03
N GLU A 237 -21.36 -27.94 9.45
CA GLU A 237 -21.24 -26.73 10.29
C GLU A 237 -21.24 -25.41 9.49
N GLY A 238 -21.22 -25.45 8.16
CA GLY A 238 -21.18 -24.25 7.28
C GLY A 238 -22.53 -23.84 6.66
N LEU A 239 -23.63 -24.43 7.13
CA LEU A 239 -24.85 -24.66 6.36
C LEU A 239 -25.76 -23.44 6.05
N ARG A 240 -25.28 -22.19 6.04
CA ARG A 240 -26.22 -21.03 5.98
C ARG A 240 -25.89 -19.88 5.02
N SER A 241 -24.86 -19.92 4.18
CA SER A 241 -24.71 -18.90 3.12
C SER A 241 -24.00 -19.43 1.86
N LYS A 242 -24.59 -19.12 0.70
CA LYS A 242 -24.19 -19.34 -0.72
C LYS A 242 -23.80 -20.76 -1.18
N GLU A 243 -23.26 -21.62 -0.33
CA GLU A 243 -23.03 -23.06 -0.57
C GLU A 243 -24.36 -23.83 -0.69
N ASN A 244 -25.48 -23.20 -0.32
CA ASN A 244 -26.83 -23.77 -0.35
C ASN A 244 -27.32 -24.15 -1.75
N ILE A 245 -26.82 -23.53 -2.83
CA ILE A 245 -27.31 -23.84 -4.19
C ILE A 245 -26.94 -25.27 -4.56
N PHE A 246 -25.70 -25.70 -4.31
CA PHE A 246 -25.26 -27.05 -4.63
C PHE A 246 -25.93 -28.10 -3.74
N LYS A 247 -26.09 -27.82 -2.44
CA LYS A 247 -26.87 -28.71 -1.55
C LYS A 247 -28.36 -28.74 -1.89
N LEU A 248 -28.96 -27.65 -2.37
CA LEU A 248 -30.32 -27.62 -2.91
C LEU A 248 -30.41 -28.49 -4.16
N PHE A 249 -29.42 -28.41 -5.06
CA PHE A 249 -29.33 -29.31 -6.20
C PHE A 249 -29.19 -30.78 -5.74
N ASP A 250 -28.32 -31.08 -4.79
CA ASP A 250 -28.14 -32.43 -4.25
C ASP A 250 -29.42 -32.96 -3.59
N LEU A 251 -30.12 -32.13 -2.81
CA LEU A 251 -31.41 -32.47 -2.18
C LEU A 251 -32.51 -32.69 -3.23
N CYS A 252 -32.56 -31.85 -4.26
CA CYS A 252 -33.48 -32.04 -5.38
C CYS A 252 -33.16 -33.28 -6.21
N LEU A 253 -31.88 -33.66 -6.32
CA LEU A 253 -31.43 -34.86 -7.03
C LEU A 253 -31.59 -36.15 -6.21
N ALA A 254 -31.47 -36.07 -4.87
CA ALA A 254 -31.56 -37.23 -3.97
C ALA A 254 -33.01 -37.66 -3.66
N GLY A 255 -34.00 -36.79 -3.90
CA GLY A 255 -35.43 -37.13 -3.68
C GLY A 255 -35.80 -37.39 -2.22
N GLU A 256 -34.89 -37.13 -1.27
CA GLU A 256 -35.14 -37.30 0.16
C GLU A 256 -35.81 -36.05 0.76
N ALA A 257 -36.83 -36.29 1.60
CA ALA A 257 -37.45 -35.24 2.39
C ALA A 257 -36.43 -34.61 3.36
N LEU A 258 -36.62 -33.31 3.66
CA LEU A 258 -35.74 -32.43 4.45
C LEU A 258 -35.44 -32.89 5.90
N GLU A 259 -35.92 -34.08 6.30
CA GLU A 259 -35.95 -34.56 7.68
C GLU A 259 -34.68 -35.37 8.08
N GLY A 260 -33.78 -35.67 7.13
CA GLY A 260 -32.64 -36.56 7.35
C GLY A 260 -31.28 -35.94 7.70
N LEU A 261 -31.15 -34.60 7.77
CA LEU A 261 -29.89 -33.96 8.18
C LEU A 261 -29.75 -34.04 9.71
N LYS A 262 -29.18 -35.15 10.22
CA LYS A 262 -28.80 -35.24 11.65
C LYS A 262 -27.90 -34.05 12.00
N ALA A 263 -28.44 -33.16 12.82
CA ALA A 263 -27.81 -31.92 13.28
C ALA A 263 -26.67 -32.12 14.30
N ASP A 264 -26.27 -33.37 14.56
CA ASP A 264 -25.40 -33.75 15.68
C ASP A 264 -24.02 -33.08 15.62
N ASP A 265 -23.44 -32.94 14.41
CA ASP A 265 -22.13 -32.32 14.24
C ASP A 265 -22.12 -30.80 14.44
N SER A 266 -23.28 -30.13 14.40
CA SER A 266 -23.38 -28.67 14.47
C SER A 266 -23.05 -28.11 15.86
N HIS A 267 -23.00 -28.99 16.87
CA HIS A 267 -22.80 -28.64 18.27
C HIS A 267 -21.35 -28.77 18.72
N LEU A 268 -20.48 -29.50 18.01
CA LEU A 268 -19.10 -29.74 18.45
C LEU A 268 -18.31 -28.43 18.60
N PHE A 269 -18.36 -27.55 17.59
CA PHE A 269 -17.69 -26.25 17.72
C PHE A 269 -18.28 -25.40 18.86
N LYS A 270 -19.61 -25.41 19.01
CA LYS A 270 -20.31 -24.64 20.05
C LYS A 270 -19.89 -25.13 21.43
N GLU A 271 -19.85 -26.44 21.65
CA GLU A 271 -19.41 -27.05 22.90
C GLU A 271 -17.95 -26.70 23.22
N MET A 272 -17.05 -26.86 22.25
CA MET A 272 -15.62 -26.52 22.41
C MET A 272 -15.43 -25.04 22.79
N LEU A 273 -16.11 -24.12 22.09
CA LEU A 273 -16.01 -22.69 22.40
C LEU A 273 -16.62 -22.36 23.76
N MET A 274 -17.80 -22.92 24.08
CA MET A 274 -18.49 -22.64 25.35
C MET A 274 -17.69 -23.14 26.55
N GLN A 275 -17.01 -24.28 26.46
CA GLN A 275 -16.10 -24.73 27.52
C GLN A 275 -15.04 -23.68 27.89
N HIS A 276 -14.52 -22.94 26.91
CA HIS A 276 -13.58 -21.86 27.18
C HIS A 276 -14.24 -20.58 27.69
N VAL A 277 -15.45 -20.25 27.21
CA VAL A 277 -16.23 -19.09 27.68
C VAL A 277 -16.64 -19.28 29.15
N ASP A 278 -17.05 -20.48 29.52
CA ASP A 278 -17.45 -20.81 30.90
C ASP A 278 -16.28 -20.66 31.88
N LEU A 279 -15.05 -20.95 31.45
CA LEU A 279 -13.85 -20.74 32.27
C LEU A 279 -13.57 -19.26 32.52
N VAL A 280 -13.85 -18.38 31.55
CA VAL A 280 -13.70 -16.92 31.73
C VAL A 280 -14.66 -16.42 32.80
N HIS A 281 -15.88 -16.94 32.83
CA HIS A 281 -16.88 -16.60 33.84
C HIS A 281 -16.67 -17.31 35.18
N GLY A 282 -15.90 -18.40 35.20
CA GLY A 282 -15.58 -19.19 36.39
C GLY A 282 -14.16 -18.94 36.93
N PRO A 283 -13.28 -19.96 36.97
CA PRO A 283 -11.99 -19.89 37.66
C PRO A 283 -10.89 -19.11 36.92
N GLY A 284 -11.12 -18.70 35.67
CA GLY A 284 -10.11 -18.10 34.80
C GLY A 284 -9.22 -19.12 34.10
N PHE A 285 -8.11 -18.64 33.50
CA PHE A 285 -7.19 -19.47 32.71
C PHE A 285 -5.93 -19.83 33.51
N ASP A 286 -5.70 -21.13 33.71
CA ASP A 286 -4.43 -21.67 34.21
C ASP A 286 -3.69 -22.42 33.11
N ASP A 287 -3.03 -21.65 32.24
CA ASP A 287 -2.25 -22.17 31.11
C ASP A 287 -0.74 -22.12 31.39
N SER A 288 -0.34 -22.21 32.65
CA SER A 288 1.07 -22.16 33.05
C SER A 288 1.76 -23.52 32.81
N ILE A 289 2.57 -23.61 31.75
CA ILE A 289 3.24 -24.86 31.33
C ILE A 289 4.56 -25.11 32.12
N GLY A 290 4.82 -24.34 33.18
CA GLY A 290 6.06 -24.41 33.98
C GLY A 290 5.87 -25.14 35.31
N ARG A 291 6.98 -25.60 35.91
CA ARG A 291 6.98 -26.23 37.25
C ARG A 291 6.50 -25.29 38.36
N ASN A 292 6.55 -23.97 38.12
CA ASN A 292 6.06 -22.94 39.04
C ASN A 292 4.79 -22.33 38.43
N PRO A 293 3.60 -22.64 38.95
CA PRO A 293 2.37 -22.04 38.46
C PRO A 293 2.38 -20.55 38.77
N VAL A 294 2.32 -19.72 37.73
CA VAL A 294 2.24 -18.26 37.87
C VAL A 294 0.78 -17.86 37.75
N SER A 295 0.19 -17.35 38.83
CA SER A 295 -1.18 -16.83 38.82
C SER A 295 -1.37 -15.78 37.71
N ASN A 296 -2.29 -16.04 36.78
CA ASN A 296 -2.67 -15.15 35.70
C ASN A 296 -4.11 -14.67 35.95
N PRO A 297 -4.31 -13.46 36.50
CA PRO A 297 -5.64 -12.99 36.84
C PRO A 297 -6.48 -12.81 35.58
N CYS A 298 -7.62 -13.48 35.51
CA CYS A 298 -8.62 -13.29 34.47
C CYS A 298 -9.56 -12.17 34.93
N ASN A 299 -9.42 -10.97 34.38
CA ASN A 299 -10.28 -9.85 34.74
C ASN A 299 -11.50 -9.81 33.80
N VAL A 300 -12.70 -9.98 34.34
CA VAL A 300 -13.94 -9.85 33.57
C VAL A 300 -14.56 -8.49 33.84
N ALA A 301 -14.69 -7.64 32.82
CA ALA A 301 -15.30 -6.32 32.93
C ALA A 301 -16.81 -6.36 32.65
N LYS A 302 -17.50 -5.31 33.13
CA LYS A 302 -18.85 -4.96 32.67
C LYS A 302 -18.79 -4.50 31.21
N LEU A 303 -19.90 -4.67 30.49
CA LEU A 303 -19.99 -4.33 29.06
C LEU A 303 -19.64 -2.87 28.79
N ASP A 304 -20.17 -1.93 29.57
CA ASP A 304 -19.97 -0.49 29.33
C ASP A 304 -18.52 -0.07 29.53
N THR A 305 -17.91 -0.55 30.61
CA THR A 305 -16.49 -0.31 30.91
C THR A 305 -15.61 -0.90 29.81
N TRP A 306 -15.92 -2.13 29.37
CA TRP A 306 -15.17 -2.79 28.29
C TRP A 306 -15.34 -2.05 26.96
N LEU A 307 -16.55 -1.63 26.58
CA LEU A 307 -16.82 -0.88 25.35
C LEU A 307 -16.07 0.46 25.33
N ALA A 308 -16.04 1.18 26.45
CA ALA A 308 -15.31 2.44 26.57
C ALA A 308 -13.80 2.25 26.38
N VAL A 309 -13.22 1.24 27.06
CA VAL A 309 -11.81 0.87 26.92
C VAL A 309 -11.49 0.44 25.48
N ALA A 310 -12.32 -0.44 24.91
CA ALA A 310 -12.15 -0.96 23.55
C ALA A 310 -12.20 0.17 22.50
N SER A 311 -13.10 1.14 22.65
CA SER A 311 -13.19 2.31 21.76
C SER A 311 -11.93 3.18 21.79
N GLN A 312 -11.43 3.47 22.99
CA GLN A 312 -10.22 4.27 23.14
C GLN A 312 -9.00 3.54 22.58
N LEU A 313 -8.86 2.25 22.87
CA LEU A 313 -7.77 1.42 22.32
C LEU A 313 -7.88 1.28 20.79
N TYR A 314 -9.09 1.17 20.24
CA TYR A 314 -9.29 1.13 18.79
C TYR A 314 -8.85 2.43 18.13
N THR A 315 -9.19 3.56 18.73
CA THR A 315 -8.78 4.88 18.23
C THR A 315 -7.25 5.04 18.29
N LEU A 316 -6.64 4.62 19.41
CA LEU A 316 -5.20 4.73 19.64
C LEU A 316 -4.37 3.75 18.81
N ILE A 317 -4.83 2.51 18.62
CA ILE A 317 -4.05 1.46 17.92
C ILE A 317 -4.42 1.39 16.44
N VAL A 318 -5.71 1.40 16.09
CA VAL A 318 -6.16 1.15 14.72
C VAL A 318 -6.26 2.45 13.92
N LYS A 319 -6.92 3.48 14.46
CA LYS A 319 -7.11 4.76 13.74
C LYS A 319 -5.91 5.70 13.80
N SER A 320 -4.99 5.54 14.76
CA SER A 320 -3.80 6.39 14.80
C SER A 320 -3.03 6.28 13.48
N ALA A 321 -2.95 7.42 12.80
CA ALA A 321 -2.06 7.62 11.69
C ALA A 321 -0.72 8.12 12.26
N PRO A 322 0.43 7.64 11.77
CA PRO A 322 1.70 8.26 12.08
C PRO A 322 1.69 9.68 11.51
N ALA A 323 1.40 10.69 12.34
CA ALA A 323 1.53 12.08 11.96
C ALA A 323 3.03 12.36 11.72
N LYS A 324 3.38 12.84 10.52
CA LYS A 324 4.77 13.19 10.19
C LYS A 324 5.27 14.24 11.18
N GLY A 325 6.18 13.84 12.07
CA GLY A 325 6.83 14.73 13.04
C GLY A 325 6.45 14.49 14.50
N ASP A 326 5.48 13.61 14.81
CA ASP A 326 5.16 13.27 16.18
C ASP A 326 6.19 12.28 16.74
N LYS A 327 7.03 12.74 17.69
CA LYS A 327 8.04 11.93 18.38
C LYS A 327 7.44 11.10 19.52
N SER A 328 6.13 10.92 19.54
CA SER A 328 5.47 10.10 20.54
C SER A 328 6.02 8.67 20.54
N ARG A 329 6.10 8.07 21.74
CA ARG A 329 6.57 6.68 21.92
C ARG A 329 5.78 5.71 21.04
N LEU A 330 4.47 5.93 20.89
CA LEU A 330 3.57 5.16 20.03
C LEU A 330 4.03 5.17 18.56
N HIS A 331 4.42 6.33 18.03
CA HIS A 331 4.94 6.44 16.66
C HIS A 331 6.20 5.57 16.47
N SER A 332 7.12 5.56 17.44
CA SER A 332 8.33 4.74 17.36
C SER A 332 8.00 3.23 17.31
N VAL A 333 7.07 2.77 18.15
CA VAL A 333 6.62 1.36 18.18
C VAL A 333 6.00 0.96 16.85
N PHE A 334 5.12 1.81 16.30
CA PHE A 334 4.49 1.54 15.02
C PHE A 334 5.44 1.63 13.84
N THR A 335 6.42 2.53 13.90
CA THR A 335 7.49 2.60 12.90
C THR A 335 8.30 1.31 12.91
N ASP A 336 8.70 0.81 14.10
CA ASP A 336 9.42 -0.46 14.30
C ASP A 336 8.60 -1.69 13.85
N LEU A 337 7.29 -1.69 14.14
CA LEU A 337 6.38 -2.75 13.71
C LEU A 337 6.26 -2.78 12.18
N LYS A 338 6.01 -1.62 11.55
CA LYS A 338 5.94 -1.45 10.10
C LYS A 338 7.22 -1.96 9.43
N SER A 339 8.34 -1.49 9.95
CA SER A 339 9.71 -1.93 9.71
C SER A 339 9.92 -3.45 9.70
N THR A 340 9.30 -4.17 10.63
CA THR A 340 9.49 -5.62 10.80
C THR A 340 8.60 -6.40 9.84
N ILE A 341 7.47 -5.82 9.42
CA ILE A 341 6.50 -6.43 8.52
C ILE A 341 6.92 -6.20 7.06
N GLU A 342 7.37 -4.99 6.72
CA GLU A 342 7.75 -4.56 5.37
C GLU A 342 9.20 -4.94 5.03
N ILE A 343 9.52 -6.23 5.19
CA ILE A 343 10.86 -6.77 4.93
C ILE A 343 11.21 -6.63 3.44
N GLU A 344 10.24 -6.85 2.55
CA GLU A 344 10.44 -6.77 1.10
C GLU A 344 10.75 -5.35 0.66
N GLN A 345 10.04 -4.36 1.20
CA GLN A 345 10.31 -2.94 0.95
C GLN A 345 11.72 -2.56 1.44
N ARG A 346 12.09 -2.95 2.66
CA ARG A 346 13.43 -2.68 3.20
C ARG A 346 14.55 -3.35 2.42
N PHE A 347 14.33 -4.60 2.02
CA PHE A 347 15.27 -5.32 1.19
C PHE A 347 15.44 -4.61 -0.17
N SER A 348 14.32 -4.20 -0.77
CA SER A 348 14.31 -3.45 -2.02
C SER A 348 15.04 -2.12 -1.90
N ASP A 349 14.77 -1.34 -0.85
CA ASP A 349 15.43 -0.07 -0.58
C ASP A 349 16.95 -0.25 -0.38
N SER A 350 17.36 -1.21 0.46
CA SER A 350 18.77 -1.48 0.72
C SER A 350 19.51 -1.95 -0.54
N ARG A 351 18.86 -2.80 -1.35
CA ARG A 351 19.44 -3.28 -2.61
C ARG A 351 19.54 -2.16 -3.64
N CYS A 352 18.45 -1.40 -3.85
CA CYS A 352 18.43 -0.31 -4.82
C CYS A 352 19.40 0.81 -4.44
N LEU A 353 19.55 1.13 -3.15
CA LEU A 353 20.54 2.11 -2.68
C LEU A 353 21.99 1.70 -3.02
N LYS A 354 22.32 0.41 -2.88
CA LYS A 354 23.65 -0.10 -3.27
C LYS A 354 23.84 -0.06 -4.78
N VAL A 355 22.82 -0.46 -5.55
CA VAL A 355 22.89 -0.43 -7.03
C VAL A 355 22.98 1.00 -7.56
N LEU A 356 22.34 1.97 -6.90
CA LEU A 356 22.39 3.39 -7.25
C LEU A 356 23.84 3.89 -7.35
N GLN A 357 24.71 3.50 -6.41
CA GLN A 357 26.12 3.90 -6.44
C GLN A 357 26.85 3.40 -7.69
N PHE A 358 26.54 2.18 -8.15
CA PHE A 358 27.12 1.63 -9.38
C PHE A 358 26.54 2.27 -10.62
N ALA A 359 25.25 2.58 -10.62
CA ALA A 359 24.58 3.21 -11.74
C ALA A 359 25.04 4.68 -11.91
N ASP A 360 25.25 5.40 -10.80
CA ASP A 360 25.87 6.74 -10.81
C ASP A 360 27.30 6.70 -11.36
N LYS A 361 28.07 5.67 -10.99
CA LYS A 361 29.41 5.46 -11.53
C LYS A 361 29.37 5.18 -13.04
N ALA A 362 28.45 4.33 -13.49
CA ALA A 362 28.27 4.00 -14.90
C ALA A 362 27.85 5.22 -15.72
N TYR A 363 27.03 6.12 -15.16
CA TYR A 363 26.69 7.39 -15.81
C TYR A 363 27.93 8.28 -16.01
N ARG A 364 28.78 8.37 -14.98
CA ARG A 364 29.98 9.24 -14.98
C ARG A 364 31.16 8.67 -15.74
N GLU A 365 31.05 7.45 -16.25
CA GLU A 365 32.13 6.76 -16.93
C GLU A 365 32.31 7.30 -18.35
N ASN A 366 33.53 7.73 -18.67
CA ASN A 366 33.91 8.27 -19.99
C ASN A 366 33.06 9.48 -20.44
N LEU A 367 32.66 10.35 -19.50
CA LEU A 367 32.00 11.62 -19.84
C LEU A 367 33.02 12.69 -20.24
N PRO A 368 32.78 13.43 -21.34
CA PRO A 368 33.47 14.69 -21.61
C PRO A 368 33.18 15.74 -20.52
N GLU A 369 34.03 16.78 -20.44
CA GLU A 369 33.84 17.88 -19.49
C GLU A 369 32.49 18.59 -19.69
N HIS A 370 32.12 18.81 -20.96
CA HIS A 370 30.83 19.36 -21.40
C HIS A 370 30.27 18.51 -22.55
N TYR A 371 28.98 18.18 -22.52
CA TYR A 371 28.36 17.32 -23.54
C TYR A 371 26.89 17.66 -23.82
N THR A 372 26.39 17.20 -24.97
CA THR A 372 25.03 17.46 -25.48
C THR A 372 23.97 16.64 -24.77
N GLU A 373 22.71 17.04 -24.94
CA GLU A 373 21.53 16.33 -24.45
C GLU A 373 21.46 14.89 -24.99
N GLY A 374 21.90 14.66 -26.24
CA GLY A 374 21.97 13.32 -26.81
C GLY A 374 22.86 12.37 -26.01
N VAL A 375 24.07 12.82 -25.64
CA VAL A 375 25.00 12.04 -24.82
C VAL A 375 24.45 11.85 -23.40
N HIS A 376 23.79 12.87 -22.84
CA HIS A 376 23.09 12.76 -21.55
C HIS A 376 22.07 11.61 -21.58
N HIS A 377 21.19 11.57 -22.58
CA HIS A 377 20.14 10.54 -22.68
C HIS A 377 20.72 9.15 -22.86
N GLU A 378 21.78 9.00 -23.66
CA GLU A 378 22.44 7.70 -23.85
C GLU A 378 23.07 7.19 -22.55
N GLN A 379 23.80 8.05 -21.84
CA GLN A 379 24.44 7.68 -20.57
C GLN A 379 23.41 7.45 -19.46
N LEU A 380 22.34 8.25 -19.44
CA LEU A 380 21.22 8.03 -18.53
C LEU A 380 20.54 6.67 -18.82
N ALA A 381 20.35 6.30 -20.08
CA ALA A 381 19.80 5.00 -20.44
C ALA A 381 20.70 3.84 -19.98
N LYS A 382 22.03 3.97 -20.10
CA LYS A 382 23.00 3.01 -19.55
C LYS A 382 22.87 2.88 -18.03
N ALA A 383 22.80 4.00 -17.31
CA ALA A 383 22.64 4.01 -15.86
C ALA A 383 21.30 3.38 -15.41
N GLN A 384 20.20 3.69 -16.12
CA GLN A 384 18.90 3.07 -15.89
C GLN A 384 18.92 1.56 -16.18
N HIS A 385 19.65 1.13 -17.21
CA HIS A 385 19.82 -0.29 -17.51
C HIS A 385 20.53 -1.04 -16.38
N VAL A 386 21.59 -0.47 -15.80
CA VAL A 386 22.26 -1.03 -14.61
C VAL A 386 21.29 -1.18 -13.43
N MET A 387 20.45 -0.16 -13.19
CA MET A 387 19.41 -0.20 -12.17
C MET A 387 18.38 -1.30 -12.41
N LEU A 388 17.90 -1.47 -13.64
CA LEU A 388 16.94 -2.52 -14.01
C LEU A 388 17.56 -3.92 -13.93
N ALA A 389 18.82 -4.07 -14.36
CA ALA A 389 19.52 -5.34 -14.36
C ALA A 389 19.74 -5.88 -12.92
N SER A 390 20.12 -5.00 -11.98
CA SER A 390 20.57 -5.39 -10.64
C SER A 390 19.62 -5.02 -9.49
N GLY A 391 18.74 -4.05 -9.70
CA GLY A 391 17.73 -3.59 -8.74
C GLY A 391 16.51 -4.52 -8.72
N ARG A 392 15.93 -4.72 -7.53
CA ARG A 392 14.80 -5.65 -7.32
C ARG A 392 13.83 -5.09 -6.28
N GLY A 393 12.56 -5.44 -6.43
CA GLY A 393 11.50 -5.17 -5.46
C GLY A 393 10.71 -3.88 -5.71
N PRO A 394 9.77 -3.55 -4.81
CA PRO A 394 8.82 -2.44 -4.96
C PRO A 394 9.45 -1.05 -5.05
N ALA A 395 10.63 -0.82 -4.46
CA ALA A 395 11.31 0.47 -4.49
C ALA A 395 11.97 0.79 -5.84
N LEU A 396 12.14 -0.18 -6.74
CA LEU A 396 12.91 -0.01 -7.97
C LEU A 396 12.45 1.21 -8.80
N GLN A 397 11.15 1.39 -8.96
CA GLN A 397 10.58 2.48 -9.75
C GLN A 397 10.89 3.86 -9.16
N SER A 398 10.85 3.99 -7.82
CA SER A 398 11.20 5.26 -7.17
C SER A 398 12.68 5.59 -7.34
N TYR A 399 13.56 4.57 -7.31
CA TYR A 399 14.98 4.75 -7.56
C TYR A 399 15.32 5.03 -9.03
N LEU A 400 14.56 4.49 -9.99
CA LEU A 400 14.69 4.86 -11.41
C LEU A 400 14.33 6.33 -11.66
N ALA A 401 13.28 6.83 -11.00
CA ALA A 401 12.95 8.25 -11.05
C ALA A 401 14.02 9.10 -10.34
N ARG A 402 14.61 8.59 -9.25
CA ARG A 402 15.69 9.25 -8.54
C ARG A 402 16.95 9.37 -9.39
N ILE A 403 17.43 8.30 -10.02
CA ILE A 403 18.65 8.36 -10.84
C ILE A 403 18.49 9.31 -12.02
N LYS A 404 17.31 9.32 -12.66
CA LYS A 404 16.99 10.29 -13.71
C LYS A 404 17.15 11.72 -13.19
N ARG A 405 16.52 12.04 -12.06
CA ARG A 405 16.60 13.37 -11.44
C ARG A 405 18.04 13.75 -11.08
N ASP A 406 18.79 12.84 -10.47
CA ASP A 406 20.13 13.11 -9.97
C ASP A 406 21.13 13.29 -11.14
N CYS A 407 20.99 12.50 -12.22
CA CYS A 407 21.78 12.66 -13.45
C CYS A 407 21.44 13.94 -14.22
N THR A 408 20.15 14.29 -14.36
CA THR A 408 19.74 15.53 -15.03
C THR A 408 20.25 16.76 -14.26
N LYS A 409 20.16 16.75 -12.93
CA LYS A 409 20.75 17.80 -12.09
C LYS A 409 22.26 17.90 -12.24
N TYR A 410 22.95 16.76 -12.34
CA TYR A 410 24.39 16.75 -12.59
C TYR A 410 24.71 17.39 -13.94
N TRP A 411 23.97 17.05 -15.00
CA TRP A 411 24.17 17.64 -16.33
C TRP A 411 23.89 19.15 -16.38
N GLU A 412 22.79 19.59 -15.75
CA GLU A 412 22.43 21.02 -15.64
C GLU A 412 23.45 21.83 -14.83
N ASN A 413 24.19 21.19 -13.92
CA ASN A 413 25.20 21.82 -13.08
C ASN A 413 26.54 22.00 -13.81
N GLY A 414 26.53 22.78 -14.90
CA GLY A 414 27.74 23.20 -15.61
C GLY A 414 28.33 22.18 -16.58
N HIS A 415 27.72 21.00 -16.76
CA HIS A 415 28.18 19.99 -17.71
C HIS A 415 27.45 20.05 -19.07
N ARG A 416 26.51 20.98 -19.22
CA ARG A 416 25.72 21.17 -20.42
C ARG A 416 26.49 21.98 -21.47
N LEU A 417 26.65 21.39 -22.65
CA LEU A 417 27.22 22.07 -23.82
C LEU A 417 26.19 23.03 -24.46
N CYS A 418 26.67 24.12 -25.07
CA CYS A 418 25.84 24.96 -25.92
C CYS A 418 25.56 24.25 -27.26
N GLU A 419 24.28 23.96 -27.54
CA GLU A 419 23.86 23.20 -28.73
C GLU A 419 23.58 24.07 -29.96
N SER A 420 23.98 25.35 -29.96
CA SER A 420 23.95 26.17 -31.17
C SER A 420 24.79 25.50 -32.26
N SER A 421 24.22 25.29 -33.44
CA SER A 421 24.95 24.77 -34.61
C SER A 421 25.47 25.93 -35.46
N SER A 422 26.72 25.83 -35.89
CA SER A 422 27.26 26.71 -36.92
C SER A 422 26.65 26.41 -38.29
N LEU A 423 26.92 27.26 -39.28
CA LEU A 423 26.48 27.03 -40.66
C LEU A 423 27.10 25.76 -41.28
N SER A 424 28.24 25.30 -40.74
CA SER A 424 28.86 24.03 -41.14
C SER A 424 28.24 22.79 -40.46
N GLY A 425 27.36 22.99 -39.46
CA GLY A 425 26.71 21.93 -38.68
C GLY A 425 27.46 21.51 -37.42
N SER A 426 28.55 22.20 -37.05
CA SER A 426 29.32 21.92 -35.84
C SER A 426 28.72 22.62 -34.61
N HIS A 427 28.69 21.95 -33.47
CA HIS A 427 28.20 22.54 -32.22
C HIS A 427 29.24 23.47 -31.59
N CYS A 428 28.79 24.42 -30.77
CA CYS A 428 29.68 25.30 -30.05
C CYS A 428 30.55 24.53 -29.02
N ILE A 429 31.82 24.92 -28.88
CA ILE A 429 32.77 24.31 -27.92
C ILE A 429 32.55 24.74 -26.47
N HIS A 430 31.80 25.82 -26.25
CA HIS A 430 31.59 26.37 -24.91
C HIS A 430 30.44 25.65 -24.20
N GLN A 431 30.54 25.61 -22.86
CA GLN A 431 29.39 25.28 -22.01
C GLN A 431 28.21 26.23 -22.31
N LEU A 432 27.01 25.88 -21.86
CA LEU A 432 25.85 26.75 -22.00
C LEU A 432 26.20 28.16 -21.52
N HIS A 433 26.11 29.13 -22.42
CA HIS A 433 26.54 30.50 -22.23
C HIS A 433 25.52 31.45 -22.85
N ARG A 434 25.58 32.71 -22.42
CA ARG A 434 24.79 33.81 -22.96
C ARG A 434 25.57 34.57 -24.02
N LEU A 435 24.91 35.00 -25.08
CA LEU A 435 25.52 35.89 -26.06
C LEU A 435 25.58 37.34 -25.53
N PRO A 436 26.58 38.15 -25.93
CA PRO A 436 26.70 39.55 -25.49
C PRO A 436 25.47 40.43 -25.80
N ASN A 437 24.73 40.09 -26.87
CA ASN A 437 23.57 40.84 -27.34
C ASN A 437 22.23 40.36 -26.77
N GLU A 438 22.23 39.32 -25.92
CA GLU A 438 21.02 38.76 -25.34
C GLU A 438 20.61 39.47 -24.03
N PRO A 439 19.30 39.70 -23.81
CA PRO A 439 18.81 40.31 -22.57
C PRO A 439 19.04 39.39 -21.37
N ILE A 440 19.40 39.99 -20.24
CA ILE A 440 19.62 39.26 -18.98
C ILE A 440 18.27 38.85 -18.39
N THR A 441 18.07 37.56 -18.17
CA THR A 441 16.92 36.98 -17.45
C THR A 441 17.39 36.30 -16.18
N GLU A 442 16.49 36.06 -15.21
CA GLU A 442 16.80 35.36 -13.95
C GLU A 442 17.44 33.97 -14.17
N ASP A 443 17.09 33.31 -15.28
CA ASP A 443 17.60 31.99 -15.65
C ASP A 443 19.00 32.05 -16.30
N ASN A 444 19.35 33.15 -16.98
CA ASN A 444 20.58 33.29 -17.75
C ASN A 444 21.63 34.19 -17.07
N GLU A 445 21.30 34.81 -15.94
CA GLU A 445 22.21 35.70 -15.19
C GLU A 445 23.47 34.99 -14.72
N LYS A 446 23.36 33.71 -14.36
CA LYS A 446 24.47 32.89 -13.83
C LYS A 446 25.33 32.25 -14.92
N LEU A 447 24.94 32.38 -16.19
CA LEU A 447 25.67 31.78 -17.31
C LEU A 447 26.86 32.67 -17.70
N PRO A 448 27.99 32.08 -18.09
CA PRO A 448 29.09 32.84 -18.68
C PRO A 448 28.64 33.55 -19.95
N CYS A 449 29.26 34.70 -20.25
CA CYS A 449 28.97 35.47 -21.46
C CYS A 449 30.11 35.28 -22.46
N SER A 450 29.83 34.70 -23.63
CA SER A 450 30.82 34.48 -24.70
C SER A 450 30.12 34.44 -26.07
N GLU A 451 30.89 34.65 -27.14
CA GLU A 451 30.39 34.38 -28.49
C GLU A 451 30.47 32.90 -28.82
N HIS A 452 29.64 32.45 -29.75
CA HIS A 452 29.73 31.07 -30.23
C HIS A 452 31.04 30.85 -30.97
N SER A 453 31.67 29.72 -30.68
CA SER A 453 32.93 29.31 -31.29
C SER A 453 32.91 27.82 -31.58
N THR A 454 33.56 27.39 -32.66
CA THR A 454 33.90 25.99 -32.91
C THR A 454 35.42 25.86 -33.05
N SER A 455 35.93 24.63 -33.02
CA SER A 455 37.36 24.36 -33.29
C SER A 455 37.71 24.39 -34.79
N VAL A 456 36.76 24.72 -35.66
CA VAL A 456 36.93 24.71 -37.11
C VAL A 456 37.25 26.13 -37.59
N SER A 457 38.28 26.24 -38.42
CA SER A 457 38.64 27.49 -39.09
C SER A 457 38.65 27.31 -40.59
N PHE A 458 38.12 28.28 -41.31
CA PHE A 458 38.14 28.34 -42.78
C PHE A 458 39.13 29.40 -43.26
N THR A 459 39.82 29.12 -44.36
CA THR A 459 40.63 30.14 -45.03
C THR A 459 39.79 30.78 -46.13
N VAL A 460 39.61 32.10 -46.06
CA VAL A 460 38.85 32.87 -47.06
C VAL A 460 39.70 34.01 -47.61
N ALA A 461 39.45 34.38 -48.87
CA ALA A 461 40.10 35.52 -49.51
C ALA A 461 39.34 36.82 -49.25
N CYS A 462 40.03 37.98 -49.27
CA CYS A 462 39.36 39.29 -49.32
C CYS A 462 38.42 39.38 -50.54
N ASN A 463 37.49 40.35 -50.53
CA ASN A 463 36.67 40.71 -51.71
C ASN A 463 37.51 40.97 -52.97
N CYS A 464 38.78 41.36 -52.80
CA CYS A 464 39.75 41.64 -53.83
C CYS A 464 40.60 40.44 -54.31
N GLY A 465 40.52 39.29 -53.64
CA GLY A 465 41.38 38.12 -53.85
C GLY A 465 42.86 38.26 -53.42
N ARG A 466 43.33 39.44 -53.00
CA ARG A 466 44.75 39.75 -52.73
C ARG A 466 45.31 39.17 -51.42
N THR A 467 44.49 39.02 -50.39
CA THR A 467 44.91 38.50 -49.07
C THR A 467 44.05 37.32 -48.66
N LEU A 468 44.66 36.34 -48.00
CA LEU A 468 44.00 35.18 -47.41
C LEU A 468 44.04 35.32 -45.88
N ASN A 469 42.89 35.12 -45.25
CA ASN A 469 42.74 35.20 -43.81
C ASN A 469 42.03 33.94 -43.29
N ASN A 470 42.38 33.52 -42.08
CA ASN A 470 41.67 32.46 -41.38
C ASN A 470 40.52 33.07 -40.56
N ILE A 471 39.33 32.52 -40.75
CA ILE A 471 38.12 32.89 -40.04
C ILE A 471 37.62 31.69 -39.24
N GLY A 472 36.99 31.94 -38.09
CA GLY A 472 36.27 30.91 -37.37
C GLY A 472 35.01 30.47 -38.13
N ASP A 473 34.44 29.34 -37.74
CA ASP A 473 33.19 28.83 -38.27
C ASP A 473 32.00 29.75 -37.92
N PRO A 474 31.36 30.40 -38.89
CA PRO A 474 30.30 31.38 -38.64
C PRO A 474 28.99 30.71 -38.22
N PHE A 475 28.28 31.33 -37.27
CA PHE A 475 26.98 30.85 -36.79
C PHE A 475 25.81 31.56 -37.48
N THR A 476 26.02 32.79 -37.95
CA THR A 476 25.01 33.54 -38.70
C THR A 476 25.44 33.82 -40.14
N ALA A 477 24.48 33.90 -41.07
CA ALA A 477 24.75 34.26 -42.46
C ALA A 477 25.35 35.66 -42.60
N LYS A 478 25.06 36.56 -41.64
CA LYS A 478 25.62 37.90 -41.57
C LYS A 478 27.09 37.88 -41.16
N GLU A 479 27.48 37.05 -40.19
CA GLU A 479 28.89 36.83 -39.87
C GLU A 479 29.65 36.31 -41.09
N ALA A 480 29.13 35.26 -41.74
CA ALA A 480 29.78 34.60 -42.86
C ALA A 480 30.01 35.51 -44.08
N ASN A 481 29.00 36.33 -44.44
CA ASN A 481 28.98 37.04 -45.71
C ASN A 481 29.21 38.55 -45.61
N TYR A 482 29.14 39.14 -44.42
CA TYR A 482 29.21 40.60 -44.25
C TYR A 482 30.27 41.03 -43.24
N LEU A 483 30.14 40.66 -41.96
CA LEU A 483 31.00 41.18 -40.89
C LEU A 483 32.48 40.84 -41.12
N VAL A 484 32.74 39.61 -41.53
CA VAL A 484 34.09 39.13 -41.85
C VAL A 484 34.75 39.95 -42.96
N TYR A 485 34.02 40.23 -44.05
CA TYR A 485 34.55 40.98 -45.18
C TYR A 485 34.66 42.48 -44.89
N GLU A 486 33.76 43.02 -44.06
CA GLU A 486 33.85 44.39 -43.57
C GLU A 486 35.15 44.61 -42.77
N ASP A 487 35.49 43.68 -41.87
CA ASP A 487 36.74 43.75 -41.11
C ASP A 487 37.98 43.55 -41.98
N MET A 488 37.96 42.60 -42.91
CA MET A 488 39.06 42.42 -43.88
C MET A 488 39.24 43.63 -44.81
N SER A 489 38.15 44.34 -45.13
CA SER A 489 38.21 45.50 -46.01
C SER A 489 39.08 46.63 -45.44
N LYS A 490 39.06 46.81 -44.10
CA LYS A 490 39.85 47.84 -43.41
C LYS A 490 41.35 47.68 -43.71
N GLY A 491 41.84 46.44 -43.76
CA GLY A 491 43.26 46.12 -43.98
C GLY A 491 43.72 46.07 -45.45
N CYS A 492 42.84 45.73 -46.40
CA CYS A 492 43.25 45.51 -47.81
C CYS A 492 42.36 46.20 -48.84
N CYS A 493 41.04 46.01 -48.78
CA CYS A 493 40.12 46.46 -49.85
C CYS A 493 39.72 47.94 -49.75
N SER A 494 40.03 48.63 -48.64
CA SER A 494 39.58 50.00 -48.36
C SER A 494 39.96 51.04 -49.42
N LYS A 495 41.04 50.79 -50.17
CA LYS A 495 41.54 51.69 -51.23
C LYS A 495 40.98 51.38 -52.62
N LEU A 496 40.13 50.35 -52.75
CA LEU A 496 39.54 49.91 -54.02
C LEU A 496 38.13 50.49 -54.19
N GLN A 497 37.69 50.58 -55.45
CA GLN A 497 36.34 51.01 -55.77
C GLN A 497 35.32 49.96 -55.31
N ASN A 498 34.39 50.36 -54.44
CA ASN A 498 33.28 49.52 -53.99
C ASN A 498 32.10 49.65 -54.95
N ILE A 499 31.62 48.52 -55.49
CA ILE A 499 30.44 48.48 -56.34
C ILE A 499 29.24 48.11 -55.45
N PRO A 500 28.26 49.02 -55.25
CA PRO A 500 27.08 48.70 -54.48
C PRO A 500 26.17 47.75 -55.26
N PHE A 501 25.88 46.59 -54.68
CA PHE A 501 24.87 45.69 -55.21
C PHE A 501 23.48 46.08 -54.68
N PRO A 502 22.41 45.96 -55.49
CA PRO A 502 21.05 46.18 -55.01
C PRO A 502 20.72 45.14 -53.94
N VAL A 503 20.50 45.60 -52.70
CA VAL A 503 20.07 44.74 -51.59
C VAL A 503 18.59 44.43 -51.79
N TYR A 504 18.23 43.14 -51.69
CA TYR A 504 16.84 42.72 -51.74
C TYR A 504 16.06 43.37 -50.58
N VAL A 505 15.10 44.22 -50.92
CA VAL A 505 14.11 44.73 -49.97
C VAL A 505 12.91 43.81 -50.05
N ALA A 506 12.67 43.03 -48.99
CA ALA A 506 11.43 42.26 -48.89
C ALA A 506 10.25 43.23 -49.01
N ALA A 507 9.32 42.96 -49.93
CA ALA A 507 8.08 43.71 -49.99
C ALA A 507 7.42 43.66 -48.60
N PRO A 508 6.83 44.77 -48.11
CA PRO A 508 6.14 44.76 -46.83
C PRO A 508 5.15 43.61 -46.84
N VAL A 509 5.25 42.73 -45.83
CA VAL A 509 4.34 41.60 -45.64
C VAL A 509 2.93 42.18 -45.69
N SER A 510 2.20 41.94 -46.77
CA SER A 510 0.76 42.21 -46.80
C SER A 510 0.16 41.55 -45.56
N PRO A 511 -0.81 42.19 -44.86
CA PRO A 511 -1.38 41.62 -43.65
C PRO A 511 -1.74 40.15 -43.91
N PRO A 512 -1.54 39.26 -42.91
CA PRO A 512 -1.78 37.84 -43.10
C PRO A 512 -3.14 37.65 -43.76
N PHE A 513 -3.20 36.87 -44.84
CA PHE A 513 -4.44 36.62 -45.56
C PHE A 513 -5.52 36.18 -44.57
N VAL A 514 -6.41 37.11 -44.23
CA VAL A 514 -7.58 36.82 -43.42
C VAL A 514 -8.54 36.15 -44.39
N LEU A 515 -8.75 34.84 -44.22
CA LEU A 515 -9.83 34.14 -44.91
C LEU A 515 -11.09 35.01 -44.78
N PRO A 516 -11.76 35.37 -45.89
CA PRO A 516 -13.00 36.11 -45.81
C PRO A 516 -13.93 35.34 -44.87
N ARG A 517 -14.53 36.05 -43.91
CA ARG A 517 -15.50 35.45 -42.97
C ARG A 517 -16.43 34.54 -43.79
N PRO A 518 -16.64 33.28 -43.38
CA PRO A 518 -17.52 32.40 -44.12
C PRO A 518 -18.86 33.11 -44.27
N LEU A 519 -19.32 33.25 -45.52
CA LEU A 519 -20.63 33.82 -45.83
C LEU A 519 -21.63 33.19 -44.86
N THR A 520 -22.29 34.04 -44.08
CA THR A 520 -23.39 33.59 -43.23
C THR A 520 -24.39 32.89 -44.14
N LEU A 521 -24.47 31.57 -44.02
CA LEU A 521 -25.44 30.74 -44.72
C LEU A 521 -26.84 31.34 -44.50
N PRO A 522 -27.68 31.43 -45.54
CA PRO A 522 -29.05 31.89 -45.37
C PRO A 522 -29.74 31.04 -44.28
N ARG A 523 -30.62 31.68 -43.50
CA ARG A 523 -31.32 31.10 -42.33
C ARG A 523 -31.91 29.69 -42.51
N PRO A 524 -32.32 29.19 -43.70
CA PRO A 524 -32.88 27.84 -43.81
C PRO A 524 -31.87 26.71 -43.51
N LEU A 525 -30.56 26.93 -43.67
CA LEU A 525 -29.54 25.88 -43.52
C LEU A 525 -28.97 25.76 -42.10
N GLN A 526 -29.08 26.81 -41.27
CA GLN A 526 -28.67 26.74 -39.85
C GLN A 526 -29.55 25.79 -39.03
N HIS A 527 -30.84 25.65 -39.37
CA HIS A 527 -31.78 24.81 -38.63
C HIS A 527 -31.57 23.30 -38.90
N GLN A 528 -30.99 22.94 -40.05
CA GLN A 528 -30.63 21.55 -40.37
C GLN A 528 -29.33 21.11 -39.69
N MET A 529 -28.34 22.00 -39.56
CA MET A 529 -27.07 21.70 -38.86
C MET A 529 -27.23 21.50 -37.35
N THR A 530 -28.12 22.25 -36.69
CA THR A 530 -28.44 22.04 -35.26
C THR A 530 -29.12 20.69 -35.03
N ARG A 531 -30.05 20.28 -35.91
CA ARG A 531 -30.68 18.95 -35.87
C ARG A 531 -29.66 17.82 -36.06
N TRP A 532 -28.66 17.99 -36.95
CA TRP A 532 -27.61 16.98 -37.16
C TRP A 532 -26.64 16.87 -35.97
N LYS A 533 -26.24 18.00 -35.36
CA LYS A 533 -25.38 18.01 -34.16
C LYS A 533 -26.07 17.41 -32.92
N LEU A 534 -27.37 17.63 -32.74
CA LEU A 534 -28.17 16.98 -31.68
C LEU A 534 -28.32 15.47 -31.88
N ARG A 535 -28.47 15.01 -33.14
CA ARG A 535 -28.52 13.57 -33.47
C ARG A 535 -27.18 12.87 -33.21
N LYS A 536 -26.05 13.56 -33.43
CA LYS A 536 -24.71 13.01 -33.20
C LYS A 536 -24.39 12.87 -31.70
N ARG A 537 -24.77 13.84 -30.85
CA ARG A 537 -24.64 13.77 -29.38
C ARG A 537 -25.48 12.65 -28.76
N ARG A 538 -26.72 12.45 -29.22
CA ARG A 538 -27.57 11.33 -28.74
C ARG A 538 -26.98 9.95 -29.08
N LYS A 539 -26.28 9.80 -30.21
CA LYS A 539 -25.58 8.54 -30.56
C LYS A 539 -24.30 8.29 -29.75
N THR A 540 -23.65 9.34 -29.23
CA THR A 540 -22.44 9.19 -28.40
C THR A 540 -22.76 8.89 -26.94
N GLN A 541 -23.92 9.32 -26.44
CA GLN A 541 -24.39 9.03 -25.07
C GLN A 541 -25.04 7.64 -24.89
N MET A 542 -25.43 6.95 -25.96
CA MET A 542 -25.93 5.57 -25.92
C MET A 542 -24.85 4.49 -26.11
N ARG A 543 -23.57 4.88 -26.16
CA ARG A 543 -22.41 3.97 -26.33
C ARG A 543 -21.43 4.03 -25.15
N LEU A 544 -21.87 4.52 -24.00
CA LEU A 544 -21.18 4.39 -22.72
C LEU A 544 -22.02 3.52 -21.79
#